data_AF-A0A7R9IEM4-F1
#
_entry.id   AF-A0A7R9IEM4-F1
#
_cell.length_a   1.000
_cell.length_b   1.000
_cell.length_c   1.000
_cell.angle_alpha   90.00
_cell.angle_beta   90.00
_cell.angle_gamma   90.00
#
_symmetry.space_group_name_H-M   'P 1'
#
loop_
_entity.id
_entity.type
_entity.pdbx_description
1 polymer ?
#
loop_
_entity_poly.entity_id
_entity_poly.type
_entity_poly.pdbx_seq_one_letter_code
_entity_poly.pdbx_strand_id
1 'polypeptide(L)'
;MFQAINNALDIALGKDPSAIIFGEDVGFGGVFRCTLGLQDKYGKDRVFNTPLCEQGIAGFGIGAAAAGSTAIAEIQFADYIFPAFDQLVNEAAKYRYRSGNTFNCGNLTVRSTWGAVGHGGLYHSQCPEAYFAHTPGLKIVVPRGALKAKGLLLSCIQDRDPCIFFEPKILYRGAVDDVPLKEYTLPLGKADILLEGDAVTLVGWGTQVHVLLEAAQLAQKELGVSCEVIDLVTILPWDRETVCNEECFLHLESPIQRVTGFDTPFPHIFEPFYLPDKWRCFDAIKKSVNY
;
A
#
# COMPACT_ATOMS: atom_id res chain seq x y z
N MET A 1 0.91 12.01 7.10
CA MET A 1 0.88 10.52 7.13
C MET A 1 2.03 9.85 7.90
N PHE A 2 3.31 10.26 7.78
CA PHE A 2 4.42 9.53 8.45
C PHE A 2 4.26 9.41 9.98
N GLN A 3 3.68 10.43 10.62
CA GLN A 3 3.39 10.41 12.07
C GLN A 3 2.34 9.36 12.45
N ALA A 4 1.35 9.11 11.59
CA ALA A 4 0.34 8.10 11.82
C ALA A 4 0.93 6.68 11.73
N ILE A 5 1.86 6.47 10.79
CA ILE A 5 2.64 5.23 10.68
C ILE A 5 3.53 5.06 11.92
N ASN A 6 4.26 6.09 12.33
CA ASN A 6 5.04 6.05 13.56
C ASN A 6 4.19 5.68 14.78
N ASN A 7 3.00 6.26 14.91
CA ASN A 7 2.09 5.94 16.01
C ASN A 7 1.53 4.50 15.93
N ALA A 8 1.28 3.96 14.74
CA ALA A 8 0.92 2.55 14.57
C ALA A 8 2.05 1.62 15.05
N LEU A 9 3.29 1.92 14.67
CA LEU A 9 4.48 1.18 15.10
C LEU A 9 4.71 1.29 16.61
N ASP A 10 4.48 2.47 17.19
CA ASP A 10 4.53 2.69 18.63
C ASP A 10 3.53 1.78 19.37
N ILE A 11 2.28 1.74 18.89
CA ILE A 11 1.24 0.89 19.47
C ILE A 11 1.62 -0.60 19.37
N ALA A 12 2.13 -1.04 18.20
CA ALA A 12 2.54 -2.42 17.98
C ALA A 12 3.65 -2.84 18.95
N LEU A 13 4.71 -2.03 19.07
CA LEU A 13 5.82 -2.29 20.00
C LEU A 13 5.38 -2.26 21.47
N GLY A 14 4.47 -1.36 21.84
CA GLY A 14 3.96 -1.23 23.20
C GLY A 14 3.09 -2.39 23.66
N LYS A 15 2.34 -3.01 22.73
CA LYS A 15 1.39 -4.09 23.01
C LYS A 15 2.01 -5.48 22.90
N ASP A 16 2.89 -5.67 21.94
CA ASP A 16 3.52 -6.96 21.68
C ASP A 16 5.02 -6.89 22.06
N PRO A 17 5.45 -7.55 23.15
CA PRO A 17 6.86 -7.54 23.57
C PRO A 17 7.77 -8.28 22.58
N SER A 18 7.24 -9.12 21.71
CA SER A 18 8.00 -9.83 20.67
C SER A 18 8.22 -8.99 19.41
N ALA A 19 7.51 -7.87 19.25
CA ALA A 19 7.58 -7.07 18.04
C ALA A 19 8.95 -6.41 17.88
N ILE A 20 9.50 -6.50 16.67
CA ILE A 20 10.76 -5.89 16.28
C ILE A 20 10.58 -5.12 14.97
N ILE A 21 11.30 -4.00 14.84
CA ILE A 21 11.39 -3.18 13.65
C ILE A 21 12.84 -3.17 13.19
N PHE A 22 13.06 -3.50 11.92
CA PHE A 22 14.39 -3.56 11.36
C PHE A 22 14.40 -3.21 9.88
N GLY A 23 15.53 -2.72 9.41
CA GLY A 23 15.77 -2.31 8.04
C GLY A 23 16.95 -1.35 7.98
N GLU A 24 17.20 -0.78 6.82
CA GLU A 24 18.23 0.24 6.66
C GLU A 24 17.82 1.54 7.36
N ASP A 25 18.71 2.10 8.17
CA ASP A 25 18.55 3.45 8.75
C ASP A 25 17.37 3.67 9.72
N VAL A 26 16.61 2.63 10.07
CA VAL A 26 15.44 2.74 10.95
C VAL A 26 15.79 3.18 12.38
N GLY A 27 17.02 2.93 12.84
CA GLY A 27 17.46 3.18 14.22
C GLY A 27 17.44 4.66 14.62
N PHE A 28 17.88 5.56 13.73
CA PHE A 28 17.84 7.00 14.01
C PHE A 28 16.46 7.63 13.68
N GLY A 29 15.56 6.86 13.08
CA GLY A 29 14.21 7.28 12.72
C GLY A 29 13.81 7.02 11.27
N GLY A 30 14.71 6.49 10.45
CA GLY A 30 14.49 6.25 9.02
C GLY A 30 14.56 7.51 8.18
N VAL A 31 14.86 7.36 6.88
CA VAL A 31 15.03 8.49 5.94
C VAL A 31 13.74 9.32 5.77
N PHE A 32 12.57 8.73 6.04
CA PHE A 32 11.25 9.39 6.03
C PHE A 32 10.69 9.71 7.42
N ARG A 33 11.47 9.49 8.50
CA ARG A 33 11.07 9.73 9.90
C ARG A 33 9.93 8.85 10.43
N CYS A 34 9.62 7.73 9.77
CA CYS A 34 8.55 6.82 10.20
C CYS A 34 8.87 6.11 11.52
N THR A 35 10.14 5.92 11.89
CA THR A 35 10.53 5.21 13.13
C THR A 35 11.17 6.14 14.18
N LEU A 36 11.04 7.46 14.00
CA LEU A 36 11.65 8.47 14.88
C LEU A 36 11.27 8.24 16.36
N GLY A 37 12.27 8.22 17.24
CA GLY A 37 12.12 8.08 18.69
C GLY A 37 11.74 6.66 19.18
N LEU A 38 11.47 5.70 18.28
CA LEU A 38 11.07 4.35 18.70
C LEU A 38 12.24 3.56 19.29
N GLN A 39 13.46 3.73 18.78
CA GLN A 39 14.64 3.06 19.33
C GLN A 39 14.94 3.54 20.76
N ASP A 40 14.85 4.85 21.02
CA ASP A 40 15.06 5.40 22.37
C ASP A 40 14.01 4.87 23.36
N LYS A 41 12.77 4.69 22.90
CA LYS A 41 11.65 4.24 23.73
C LYS A 41 11.66 2.73 24.01
N TYR A 42 11.99 1.91 23.00
CA TYR A 42 11.85 0.44 23.06
C TYR A 42 13.18 -0.33 23.09
N GLY A 43 14.29 0.38 22.93
CA GLY A 43 15.64 -0.18 22.98
C GLY A 43 16.15 -0.65 21.61
N LYS A 44 17.49 -0.69 21.52
CA LYS A 44 18.24 -1.11 20.33
C LYS A 44 18.01 -2.57 19.91
N ASP A 45 17.50 -3.41 20.80
CA ASP A 45 17.23 -4.82 20.48
C ASP A 45 15.89 -5.00 19.78
N ARG A 46 15.02 -3.98 19.81
CA ARG A 46 13.68 -3.99 19.20
C ARG A 46 13.54 -3.10 18.00
N VAL A 47 14.36 -2.05 17.89
CA VAL A 47 14.42 -1.18 16.71
C VAL A 47 15.88 -1.05 16.29
N PHE A 48 16.28 -1.68 15.19
CA PHE A 48 17.71 -1.77 14.81
C PHE A 48 17.97 -1.70 13.31
N ASN A 49 19.15 -1.19 12.97
CA ASN A 49 19.63 -1.18 11.59
C ASN A 49 20.10 -2.57 11.16
N THR A 50 19.79 -2.93 9.93
CA THR A 50 20.40 -4.08 9.24
C THR A 50 21.59 -3.65 8.40
N PRO A 51 22.43 -4.59 7.93
CA PRO A 51 23.26 -4.35 6.75
C PRO A 51 22.40 -3.96 5.54
N LEU A 52 23.03 -3.29 4.56
CA LEU A 52 22.38 -2.81 3.34
C LEU A 52 22.17 -3.98 2.36
N CYS A 53 21.07 -4.72 2.51
CA CYS A 53 20.79 -5.97 1.81
C CYS A 53 19.31 -6.40 1.94
N GLU A 54 18.48 -6.07 0.97
CA GLU A 54 17.02 -6.26 1.04
C GLU A 54 16.61 -7.74 1.07
N GLN A 55 17.32 -8.61 0.33
CA GLN A 55 17.11 -10.06 0.44
C GLN A 55 17.38 -10.57 1.86
N GLY A 56 18.38 -10.00 2.53
CA GLY A 56 18.72 -10.32 3.92
C GLY A 56 17.66 -9.82 4.88
N ILE A 57 17.16 -8.60 4.68
CA ILE A 57 16.05 -8.02 5.46
C ILE A 57 14.81 -8.92 5.40
N ALA A 58 14.38 -9.31 4.20
CA ALA A 58 13.20 -10.16 4.03
C ALA A 58 13.41 -11.56 4.62
N GLY A 59 14.54 -12.23 4.32
CA GLY A 59 14.85 -13.55 4.86
C GLY A 59 14.97 -13.57 6.39
N PHE A 60 15.59 -12.53 6.97
CA PHE A 60 15.66 -12.34 8.41
C PHE A 60 14.26 -12.17 9.02
N GLY A 61 13.42 -11.35 8.41
CA GLY A 61 12.03 -11.16 8.85
C GLY A 61 11.20 -12.43 8.82
N ILE A 62 11.34 -13.24 7.76
CA ILE A 62 10.69 -14.55 7.66
C ILE A 62 11.14 -15.46 8.81
N GLY A 63 12.44 -15.53 9.08
CA GLY A 63 12.99 -16.35 10.18
C GLY A 63 12.49 -15.90 11.56
N ALA A 64 12.49 -14.59 11.82
CA ALA A 64 11.98 -14.03 13.07
C ALA A 64 10.47 -14.32 13.25
N ALA A 65 9.67 -14.14 12.19
CA ALA A 65 8.26 -14.45 12.20
C ALA A 65 7.98 -15.94 12.42
N ALA A 66 8.76 -16.83 11.78
CA ALA A 66 8.67 -18.28 11.97
C ALA A 66 9.06 -18.73 13.39
N ALA A 67 9.94 -17.98 14.06
CA ALA A 67 10.29 -18.19 15.47
C ALA A 67 9.25 -17.62 16.45
N GLY A 68 8.22 -16.92 15.96
CA GLY A 68 7.10 -16.41 16.75
C GLY A 68 7.11 -14.91 17.03
N SER A 69 8.16 -14.18 16.64
CA SER A 69 8.20 -12.72 16.80
C SER A 69 7.31 -12.01 15.79
N THR A 70 6.76 -10.86 16.17
CA THR A 70 6.18 -9.93 15.19
C THR A 70 7.29 -9.17 14.47
N ALA A 71 7.50 -9.47 13.19
CA ALA A 71 8.60 -8.95 12.40
C ALA A 71 8.12 -7.83 11.46
N ILE A 72 8.53 -6.59 11.73
CA ILE A 72 8.16 -5.42 10.94
C ILE A 72 9.39 -4.94 10.17
N ALA A 73 9.54 -5.41 8.94
CA ALA A 73 10.66 -5.07 8.07
C ALA A 73 10.39 -3.77 7.31
N GLU A 74 11.38 -2.87 7.22
CA GLU A 74 11.37 -1.73 6.31
C GLU A 74 12.27 -2.01 5.10
N ILE A 75 11.69 -1.89 3.90
CA ILE A 75 12.44 -1.73 2.65
C ILE A 75 12.39 -0.24 2.30
N GLN A 76 13.56 0.36 2.06
CA GLN A 76 13.69 1.82 2.06
C GLN A 76 12.89 2.49 0.92
N PHE A 77 12.85 1.86 -0.25
CA PHE A 77 11.97 2.24 -1.35
C PHE A 77 11.39 1.00 -2.01
N ALA A 78 10.12 1.05 -2.45
CA ALA A 78 9.50 -0.09 -3.14
C ALA A 78 10.25 -0.43 -4.43
N ASP A 79 10.95 0.54 -5.01
CA ASP A 79 11.90 0.38 -6.11
C ASP A 79 13.04 -0.60 -5.78
N TYR A 80 13.40 -0.75 -4.50
CA TYR A 80 14.47 -1.62 -4.00
C TYR A 80 13.94 -2.92 -3.39
N ILE A 81 12.66 -3.25 -3.53
CA ILE A 81 12.10 -4.50 -2.98
C ILE A 81 12.48 -5.73 -3.82
N PHE A 82 12.93 -5.54 -5.06
CA PHE A 82 13.15 -6.64 -6.00
C PHE A 82 14.29 -7.61 -5.64
N PRO A 83 15.41 -7.21 -4.99
CA PRO A 83 16.35 -8.18 -4.43
C PRO A 83 15.69 -9.13 -3.43
N ALA A 84 14.67 -8.68 -2.70
CA ALA A 84 13.87 -9.50 -1.78
C ALA A 84 12.77 -10.33 -2.46
N PHE A 85 12.58 -10.21 -3.78
CA PHE A 85 11.44 -10.80 -4.48
C PHE A 85 11.35 -12.32 -4.30
N ASP A 86 12.48 -13.03 -4.38
CA ASP A 86 12.52 -14.49 -4.17
C ASP A 86 12.10 -14.88 -2.74
N GLN A 87 12.60 -14.16 -1.74
CA GLN A 87 12.21 -14.38 -0.33
C GLN A 87 10.72 -14.11 -0.11
N LEU A 88 10.14 -13.07 -0.72
CA LEU A 88 8.73 -12.77 -0.54
C LEU A 88 7.84 -13.76 -1.31
N VAL A 89 8.20 -14.10 -2.54
CA VAL A 89 7.37 -14.89 -3.45
C VAL A 89 7.50 -16.39 -3.22
N ASN A 90 8.73 -16.91 -3.11
CA ASN A 90 8.97 -18.34 -2.96
C ASN A 90 8.99 -18.79 -1.51
N GLU A 91 9.49 -17.96 -0.60
CA GLU A 91 9.58 -18.33 0.81
C GLU A 91 8.36 -17.87 1.62
N ALA A 92 8.15 -16.55 1.79
CA ALA A 92 7.12 -16.01 2.68
C ALA A 92 5.71 -16.45 2.26
N ALA A 93 5.33 -16.21 1.00
CA ALA A 93 3.99 -16.51 0.50
C ALA A 93 3.61 -18.00 0.61
N LYS A 94 4.60 -18.89 0.45
CA LYS A 94 4.38 -20.33 0.41
C LYS A 94 4.65 -21.00 1.76
N TYR A 95 5.15 -20.28 2.76
CA TYR A 95 5.68 -20.83 4.00
C TYR A 95 4.66 -21.68 4.77
N ARG A 96 3.43 -21.18 4.90
CA ARG A 96 2.31 -21.88 5.55
C ARG A 96 1.84 -23.08 4.73
N TYR A 97 1.69 -22.89 3.42
CA TYR A 97 1.16 -23.91 2.51
C TYR A 97 2.11 -25.11 2.40
N ARG A 98 3.40 -24.86 2.14
CA ARG A 98 4.41 -25.92 1.93
C ARG A 98 4.66 -26.78 3.16
N SER A 99 4.32 -26.28 4.36
CA SER A 99 4.51 -26.99 5.62
C SER A 99 3.26 -27.74 6.10
N GLY A 100 2.15 -27.69 5.35
CA GLY A 100 0.86 -28.19 5.84
C GLY A 100 0.42 -27.48 7.13
N ASN A 101 0.74 -26.19 7.26
CA ASN A 101 0.52 -25.36 8.45
C ASN A 101 1.34 -25.76 9.70
N THR A 102 2.37 -26.60 9.57
CA THR A 102 3.29 -26.91 10.70
C THR A 102 4.17 -25.72 11.06
N PHE A 103 4.54 -24.89 10.08
CA PHE A 103 5.27 -23.63 10.26
C PHE A 103 4.63 -22.51 9.44
N ASN A 104 4.76 -21.27 9.88
CA ASN A 104 4.29 -20.10 9.13
C ASN A 104 5.11 -18.85 9.49
N CYS A 105 5.11 -17.85 8.60
CA CYS A 105 5.67 -16.53 8.84
C CYS A 105 4.56 -15.45 8.84
N GLY A 106 3.41 -15.78 9.41
CA GLY A 106 2.22 -14.91 9.38
C GLY A 106 2.42 -13.57 10.08
N ASN A 107 3.33 -13.50 11.05
CA ASN A 107 3.61 -12.28 11.81
C ASN A 107 4.61 -11.35 11.09
N LEU A 108 4.82 -11.53 9.79
CA LEU A 108 5.69 -10.69 8.96
C LEU A 108 4.88 -9.57 8.31
N THR A 109 5.28 -8.34 8.55
CA THR A 109 4.85 -7.18 7.75
C THR A 109 6.09 -6.53 7.13
N VAL A 110 6.11 -6.45 5.80
CA VAL A 110 7.12 -5.70 5.05
C VAL A 110 6.49 -4.38 4.63
N ARG A 111 7.02 -3.27 5.13
CA ARG A 111 6.57 -1.93 4.79
C ARG A 111 7.59 -1.22 3.93
N SER A 112 7.12 -0.45 2.96
CA SER A 112 7.99 0.21 1.98
C SER A 112 7.37 1.47 1.44
N THR A 113 8.20 2.48 1.13
CA THR A 113 7.72 3.70 0.48
C THR A 113 7.30 3.40 -0.97
N TRP A 114 6.28 4.07 -1.48
CA TRP A 114 5.62 3.68 -2.74
C TRP A 114 5.19 4.90 -3.56
N GLY A 115 5.19 4.75 -4.89
CA GLY A 115 4.60 5.71 -5.84
C GLY A 115 5.41 6.97 -6.11
N ALA A 116 4.94 7.73 -7.09
CA ALA A 116 5.58 8.96 -7.58
C ALA A 116 5.74 10.06 -6.51
N VAL A 117 6.68 10.98 -6.72
CA VAL A 117 7.03 12.05 -5.76
C VAL A 117 7.35 13.40 -6.41
N GLY A 118 7.14 13.56 -7.72
CA GLY A 118 7.39 14.78 -8.49
C GLY A 118 8.73 14.83 -9.20
N HIS A 119 9.73 14.11 -8.69
CA HIS A 119 11.12 14.14 -9.18
C HIS A 119 11.89 12.86 -8.84
N GLY A 120 11.20 11.72 -8.70
CA GLY A 120 11.82 10.47 -8.22
C GLY A 120 12.64 9.75 -9.28
N GLY A 121 12.40 10.05 -10.57
CA GLY A 121 12.99 9.31 -11.67
C GLY A 121 12.63 7.82 -11.61
N LEU A 122 13.53 6.97 -12.07
CA LEU A 122 13.25 5.54 -12.26
C LEU A 122 13.16 4.76 -10.94
N TYR A 123 13.90 5.17 -9.91
CA TYR A 123 14.18 4.35 -8.72
C TYR A 123 13.67 4.95 -7.40
N HIS A 124 12.81 5.97 -7.47
CA HIS A 124 12.09 6.47 -6.31
C HIS A 124 10.61 6.74 -6.61
N SER A 125 10.03 6.03 -7.58
CA SER A 125 8.69 6.34 -8.12
C SER A 125 7.84 5.11 -8.43
N GLN A 126 8.38 3.90 -8.32
CA GLN A 126 7.69 2.70 -8.76
C GLN A 126 6.46 2.35 -7.89
N CYS A 127 5.52 1.68 -8.55
CA CYS A 127 4.33 1.07 -7.97
C CYS A 127 4.35 -0.45 -8.28
N PRO A 128 5.05 -1.28 -7.49
CA PRO A 128 5.31 -2.68 -7.86
C PRO A 128 4.22 -3.66 -7.43
N GLU A 129 3.08 -3.21 -6.94
CA GLU A 129 2.00 -4.07 -6.41
C GLU A 129 1.55 -5.15 -7.39
N ALA A 130 1.55 -4.86 -8.70
CA ALA A 130 1.16 -5.82 -9.72
C ALA A 130 2.11 -7.02 -9.83
N TYR A 131 3.41 -6.85 -9.54
CA TYR A 131 4.37 -7.96 -9.50
C TYR A 131 4.04 -8.95 -8.38
N PHE A 132 3.57 -8.43 -7.25
CA PHE A 132 3.21 -9.24 -6.08
C PHE A 132 1.77 -9.77 -6.15
N ALA A 133 0.86 -9.08 -6.84
CA ALA A 133 -0.56 -9.46 -6.92
C ALA A 133 -0.79 -10.85 -7.56
N HIS A 134 0.17 -11.37 -8.31
CA HIS A 134 0.13 -12.73 -8.87
C HIS A 134 0.75 -13.80 -7.93
N THR A 135 0.94 -13.48 -6.65
CA THR A 135 1.55 -14.40 -5.67
C THR A 135 0.56 -14.78 -4.56
N PRO A 136 -0.12 -15.94 -4.68
CA PRO A 136 -0.99 -16.45 -3.63
C PRO A 136 -0.24 -16.64 -2.30
N GLY A 137 -0.87 -16.22 -1.20
CA GLY A 137 -0.31 -16.30 0.16
C GLY A 137 0.26 -14.99 0.69
N LEU A 138 0.40 -13.96 -0.15
CA LEU A 138 0.68 -12.60 0.29
C LEU A 138 -0.60 -11.79 0.47
N LYS A 139 -0.55 -10.78 1.34
CA LYS A 139 -1.51 -9.67 1.36
C LYS A 139 -0.81 -8.37 0.97
N ILE A 140 -1.45 -7.54 0.16
CA ILE A 140 -0.84 -6.30 -0.37
C ILE A 140 -1.81 -5.15 -0.14
N VAL A 141 -1.34 -4.10 0.54
CA VAL A 141 -2.20 -3.01 1.02
C VAL A 141 -1.56 -1.65 0.71
N VAL A 142 -2.38 -0.70 0.24
CA VAL A 142 -1.95 0.67 -0.12
C VAL A 142 -2.96 1.69 0.45
N PRO A 143 -2.63 2.44 1.51
CA PRO A 143 -3.52 3.43 2.10
C PRO A 143 -3.54 4.74 1.29
N ARG A 144 -4.68 5.43 1.24
CA ARG A 144 -4.81 6.76 0.59
C ARG A 144 -4.49 7.98 1.48
N GLY A 145 -4.21 7.79 2.77
CA GLY A 145 -4.10 8.89 3.73
C GLY A 145 -3.63 8.45 5.12
N ALA A 146 -3.44 9.39 6.05
CA ALA A 146 -2.90 9.14 7.39
C ALA A 146 -3.83 8.30 8.28
N LEU A 147 -5.14 8.58 8.27
CA LEU A 147 -6.12 7.78 9.03
C LEU A 147 -6.15 6.34 8.54
N LYS A 148 -6.18 6.14 7.21
CA LYS A 148 -6.13 4.81 6.62
C LYS A 148 -4.81 4.11 6.89
N ALA A 149 -3.68 4.82 6.77
CA ALA A 149 -2.36 4.23 6.95
C ALA A 149 -2.18 3.61 8.34
N LYS A 150 -2.58 4.30 9.41
CA LYS A 150 -2.47 3.75 10.77
C LYS A 150 -3.32 2.49 10.95
N GLY A 151 -4.61 2.58 10.62
CA GLY A 151 -5.55 1.48 10.86
C GLY A 151 -5.21 0.23 10.04
N LEU A 152 -4.83 0.42 8.78
CA LEU A 152 -4.45 -0.68 7.90
C LEU A 152 -3.07 -1.27 8.25
N LEU A 153 -2.10 -0.46 8.65
CA LEU A 153 -0.80 -0.97 9.09
C LEU A 153 -0.94 -1.81 10.36
N LEU A 154 -1.75 -1.36 11.33
CA LEU A 154 -2.06 -2.17 12.51
C LEU A 154 -2.75 -3.49 12.15
N SER A 155 -3.68 -3.46 11.18
CA SER A 155 -4.28 -4.69 10.66
C SER A 155 -3.26 -5.62 10.02
N CYS A 156 -2.34 -5.12 9.17
CA CYS A 156 -1.26 -5.93 8.59
C CYS A 156 -0.36 -6.57 9.65
N ILE A 157 0.01 -5.81 10.68
CA ILE A 157 0.85 -6.29 11.79
C ILE A 157 0.15 -7.40 12.60
N GLN A 158 -1.18 -7.32 12.72
CA GLN A 158 -1.98 -8.28 13.50
C GLN A 158 -2.45 -9.49 12.69
N ASP A 159 -2.45 -9.37 11.36
CA ASP A 159 -2.83 -10.42 10.44
C ASP A 159 -1.89 -11.63 10.57
N ARG A 160 -2.38 -12.80 10.13
CA ARG A 160 -1.65 -14.06 10.22
C ARG A 160 -1.19 -14.55 8.86
N ASP A 161 -1.08 -13.68 7.87
CA ASP A 161 -0.43 -13.93 6.59
C ASP A 161 0.59 -12.82 6.32
N PRO A 162 1.71 -13.13 5.63
CA PRO A 162 2.73 -12.13 5.32
C PRO A 162 2.13 -10.96 4.52
N CYS A 163 2.26 -9.76 5.08
CA CYS A 163 1.71 -8.54 4.50
C CYS A 163 2.80 -7.67 3.87
N ILE A 164 2.52 -7.11 2.69
CA ILE A 164 3.27 -6.01 2.09
C ILE A 164 2.44 -4.74 2.19
N PHE A 165 2.98 -3.74 2.89
CA PHE A 165 2.32 -2.46 3.13
C PHE A 165 3.07 -1.35 2.41
N PHE A 166 2.46 -0.84 1.34
CA PHE A 166 3.06 0.22 0.53
C PHE A 166 2.58 1.59 0.99
N GLU A 167 3.50 2.50 1.28
CA GLU A 167 3.23 3.81 1.85
C GLU A 167 3.40 4.91 0.79
N PRO A 168 2.33 5.56 0.29
CA PRO A 168 2.47 6.59 -0.74
C PRO A 168 3.33 7.76 -0.28
N LYS A 169 4.56 7.83 -0.75
CA LYS A 169 5.60 8.68 -0.14
C LYS A 169 5.32 10.17 -0.26
N ILE A 170 4.66 10.58 -1.34
CA ILE A 170 4.20 11.95 -1.54
C ILE A 170 3.22 12.42 -0.44
N LEU A 171 2.49 11.48 0.18
CA LEU A 171 1.53 11.77 1.24
C LEU A 171 2.15 11.82 2.63
N TYR A 172 3.43 11.47 2.81
CA TYR A 172 4.06 11.48 4.13
C TYR A 172 3.86 12.80 4.87
N ARG A 173 4.15 13.90 4.17
CA ARG A 173 3.98 15.28 4.66
C ARG A 173 2.81 16.02 4.01
N GLY A 174 2.19 15.43 2.98
CA GLY A 174 1.06 16.04 2.26
C GLY A 174 -0.32 15.73 2.86
N ALA A 175 -0.51 14.55 3.46
CA ALA A 175 -1.81 14.19 4.04
C ALA A 175 -1.97 14.73 5.45
N VAL A 176 -3.05 15.50 5.65
CA VAL A 176 -3.50 16.08 6.93
C VAL A 176 -4.86 15.48 7.26
N ASP A 177 -4.90 14.59 8.25
CA ASP A 177 -6.12 13.96 8.75
C ASP A 177 -6.16 14.05 10.28
N ASP A 178 -7.37 14.06 10.85
CA ASP A 178 -7.56 13.82 12.29
C ASP A 178 -7.40 12.32 12.58
N VAL A 179 -6.23 11.93 13.09
CA VAL A 179 -5.90 10.53 13.37
C VAL A 179 -6.09 10.23 14.87
N PRO A 180 -7.00 9.31 15.25
CA PRO A 180 -7.15 8.91 16.65
C PRO A 180 -5.83 8.43 17.25
N LEU A 181 -5.47 8.87 18.46
CA LEU A 181 -4.24 8.41 19.13
C LEU A 181 -4.33 6.95 19.62
N LYS A 182 -5.54 6.50 19.99
CA LYS A 182 -5.79 5.12 20.45
C LYS A 182 -5.66 4.11 19.30
N GLU A 183 -5.46 2.85 19.65
CA GLU A 183 -5.48 1.74 18.69
C GLU A 183 -6.84 1.66 17.98
N TYR A 184 -6.80 1.47 16.66
CA TYR A 184 -7.93 1.05 15.84
C TYR A 184 -7.38 0.28 14.64
N THR A 185 -8.19 -0.64 14.12
CA THR A 185 -7.88 -1.41 12.92
C THR A 185 -8.90 -1.10 11.84
N LEU A 186 -8.51 -1.38 10.59
CA LEU A 186 -9.40 -1.30 9.43
C LEU A 186 -9.37 -2.62 8.69
N PRO A 187 -10.52 -3.12 8.18
CA PRO A 187 -10.55 -4.42 7.52
C PRO A 187 -9.64 -4.45 6.29
N LEU A 188 -8.83 -5.51 6.19
CA LEU A 188 -8.10 -5.84 4.96
C LEU A 188 -9.08 -6.51 3.98
N GLY A 189 -8.84 -6.33 2.68
CA GLY A 189 -9.71 -6.90 1.64
C GLY A 189 -11.09 -6.26 1.54
N LYS A 190 -11.28 -5.06 2.12
CA LYS A 190 -12.51 -4.28 2.03
C LYS A 190 -12.24 -2.92 1.40
N ALA A 191 -12.91 -2.65 0.29
CA ALA A 191 -12.85 -1.36 -0.39
C ALA A 191 -13.79 -0.34 0.28
N ASP A 192 -13.50 0.95 0.10
CA ASP A 192 -14.40 2.03 0.50
C ASP A 192 -15.07 2.67 -0.72
N ILE A 193 -16.38 2.90 -0.64
CA ILE A 193 -17.07 3.84 -1.52
C ILE A 193 -16.96 5.23 -0.89
N LEU A 194 -16.27 6.15 -1.56
CA LEU A 194 -15.97 7.50 -1.07
C LEU A 194 -16.94 8.56 -1.58
N LEU A 195 -17.48 8.32 -2.77
CA LEU A 195 -18.50 9.13 -3.41
C LEU A 195 -19.47 8.16 -4.06
N GLU A 196 -20.75 8.26 -3.73
CA GLU A 196 -21.81 7.51 -4.42
C GLU A 196 -22.14 8.20 -5.75
N GLY A 197 -22.44 7.40 -6.77
CA GLY A 197 -22.87 7.89 -8.07
C GLY A 197 -23.54 6.78 -8.88
N ASP A 198 -24.17 7.14 -9.99
CA ASP A 198 -25.06 6.25 -10.75
C ASP A 198 -24.73 6.16 -12.25
N ALA A 199 -23.77 6.93 -12.75
CA ALA A 199 -23.41 6.93 -14.17
C ALA A 199 -22.10 6.19 -14.50
N VAL A 200 -21.09 6.26 -13.64
CA VAL A 200 -19.79 5.60 -13.86
C VAL A 200 -19.05 5.34 -12.55
N THR A 201 -18.47 4.15 -12.40
CA THR A 201 -17.63 3.78 -11.23
C THR A 201 -16.15 3.99 -11.54
N LEU A 202 -15.46 4.72 -10.67
CA LEU A 202 -14.02 4.99 -10.73
C LEU A 202 -13.31 4.24 -9.60
N VAL A 203 -12.34 3.38 -9.94
CA VAL A 203 -11.60 2.56 -8.96
C VAL A 203 -10.12 2.93 -8.97
N GLY A 204 -9.54 3.16 -7.80
CA GLY A 204 -8.11 3.42 -7.63
C GLY A 204 -7.63 3.12 -6.21
N TRP A 205 -6.35 3.38 -5.93
CA TRP A 205 -5.75 3.20 -4.61
C TRP A 205 -4.60 4.18 -4.39
N GLY A 206 -4.18 4.34 -3.14
CA GLY A 206 -3.09 5.25 -2.77
C GLY A 206 -3.39 6.71 -3.15
N THR A 207 -2.38 7.43 -3.67
CA THR A 207 -2.52 8.83 -4.08
C THR A 207 -3.53 9.02 -5.23
N GLN A 208 -3.72 8.01 -6.08
CA GLN A 208 -4.59 8.10 -7.25
C GLN A 208 -6.06 8.31 -6.88
N VAL A 209 -6.48 7.92 -5.68
CA VAL A 209 -7.84 8.15 -5.18
C VAL A 209 -8.18 9.65 -5.16
N HIS A 210 -7.24 10.51 -4.77
CA HIS A 210 -7.44 11.96 -4.76
C HIS A 210 -7.62 12.52 -6.18
N VAL A 211 -6.89 11.95 -7.15
CA VAL A 211 -7.02 12.30 -8.58
C VAL A 211 -8.41 11.89 -9.12
N LEU A 212 -8.91 10.72 -8.73
CA LEU A 212 -10.24 10.25 -9.13
C LEU A 212 -11.36 11.12 -8.53
N LEU A 213 -11.23 11.55 -7.27
CA LEU A 213 -12.17 12.49 -6.66
C LEU A 213 -12.20 13.83 -7.40
N GLU A 214 -11.04 14.38 -7.79
CA GLU A 214 -10.97 15.61 -8.61
C GLU A 214 -11.57 15.40 -10.01
N ALA A 215 -11.31 14.25 -10.64
CA ALA A 215 -11.88 13.91 -11.95
C ALA A 215 -13.41 13.74 -11.89
N ALA A 216 -13.94 13.14 -10.82
CA ALA A 216 -15.37 13.03 -10.58
C ALA A 216 -16.03 14.41 -10.41
N GLN A 217 -15.41 15.32 -9.66
CA GLN A 217 -15.88 16.70 -9.53
C GLN A 217 -15.90 17.45 -10.87
N LEU A 218 -14.86 17.26 -11.70
CA LEU A 218 -14.80 17.81 -13.05
C LEU A 218 -15.92 17.23 -13.94
N ALA A 219 -16.16 15.92 -13.90
CA ALA A 219 -17.22 15.26 -14.64
C ALA A 219 -18.61 15.78 -14.25
N GLN A 220 -18.88 15.94 -12.95
CA GLN A 220 -20.12 16.50 -12.46
C GLN A 220 -20.32 17.95 -12.92
N LYS A 221 -19.27 18.77 -12.88
CA LYS A 221 -19.34 20.20 -13.22
C LYS A 221 -19.49 20.44 -14.73
N GLU A 222 -18.70 19.76 -15.54
CA GLU A 222 -18.57 20.04 -16.98
C GLU A 222 -19.51 19.18 -17.84
N LEU A 223 -19.90 17.99 -17.36
CA LEU A 223 -20.72 17.03 -18.11
C LEU A 223 -22.05 16.70 -17.41
N GLY A 224 -22.25 17.09 -16.15
CA GLY A 224 -23.42 16.68 -15.37
C GLY A 224 -23.42 15.20 -15.01
N VAL A 225 -22.27 14.52 -15.07
CA VAL A 225 -22.12 13.08 -14.83
C VAL A 225 -21.85 12.82 -13.36
N SER A 226 -22.65 11.93 -12.77
CA SER A 226 -22.55 11.47 -11.39
C SER A 226 -21.63 10.23 -11.30
N CYS A 227 -20.43 10.42 -10.77
CA CYS A 227 -19.43 9.35 -10.66
C CYS A 227 -19.43 8.73 -9.26
N GLU A 228 -19.39 7.41 -9.19
CA GLU A 228 -19.02 6.68 -7.98
C GLU A 228 -17.48 6.59 -7.88
N VAL A 229 -16.90 6.79 -6.70
CA VAL A 229 -15.44 6.68 -6.48
C VAL A 229 -15.14 5.67 -5.39
N ILE A 230 -14.37 4.64 -5.75
CA ILE A 230 -13.99 3.53 -4.88
C ILE A 230 -12.47 3.57 -4.63
N ASP A 231 -12.08 3.57 -3.35
CA ASP A 231 -10.72 3.22 -2.94
C ASP A 231 -10.63 1.72 -2.69
N LEU A 232 -9.80 1.03 -3.48
CA LEU A 232 -9.64 -0.41 -3.41
C LEU A 232 -8.98 -0.87 -2.10
N VAL A 233 -8.11 -0.05 -1.51
CA VAL A 233 -7.35 -0.29 -0.26
C VAL A 233 -6.39 -1.49 -0.29
N THR A 234 -6.90 -2.69 -0.55
CA THR A 234 -6.16 -3.96 -0.58
C THR A 234 -6.11 -4.50 -2.00
N ILE A 235 -4.91 -4.70 -2.54
CA ILE A 235 -4.67 -5.23 -3.89
C ILE A 235 -4.82 -6.75 -3.92
N LEU A 236 -4.43 -7.42 -2.83
CA LEU A 236 -4.56 -8.86 -2.68
C LEU A 236 -4.83 -9.23 -1.21
N PRO A 237 -5.90 -9.99 -0.90
CA PRO A 237 -7.08 -10.22 -1.73
C PRO A 237 -7.86 -8.90 -1.91
N TRP A 238 -8.33 -8.64 -3.14
CA TRP A 238 -9.11 -7.44 -3.44
C TRP A 238 -10.61 -7.66 -3.20
N ASP A 239 -11.33 -6.59 -2.90
CA ASP A 239 -12.77 -6.62 -2.62
C ASP A 239 -13.58 -6.72 -3.92
N ARG A 240 -13.70 -7.94 -4.45
CA ARG A 240 -14.47 -8.20 -5.67
C ARG A 240 -15.93 -7.78 -5.51
N GLU A 241 -16.54 -8.07 -4.37
CA GLU A 241 -17.98 -7.84 -4.13
C GLU A 241 -18.35 -6.36 -4.21
N THR A 242 -17.51 -5.47 -3.66
CA THR A 242 -17.75 -4.02 -3.73
C THR A 242 -17.55 -3.47 -5.14
N VAL A 243 -16.59 -4.00 -5.90
CA VAL A 243 -16.20 -3.44 -7.21
C VAL A 243 -17.03 -4.01 -8.36
N CYS A 244 -17.40 -5.29 -8.31
CA CYS A 244 -18.13 -5.94 -9.39
C CYS A 244 -19.00 -7.10 -8.89
N ASN A 245 -20.28 -7.05 -9.24
CA ASN A 245 -21.22 -8.14 -9.04
C ASN A 245 -21.01 -9.29 -10.06
N GLU A 246 -21.62 -10.45 -9.82
CA GLU A 246 -21.42 -11.63 -10.69
C GLU A 246 -22.01 -11.45 -12.10
N GLU A 247 -22.94 -10.53 -12.28
CA GLU A 247 -23.65 -10.28 -13.53
C GLU A 247 -23.12 -9.05 -14.30
N CYS A 248 -21.98 -8.47 -13.89
CA CYS A 248 -21.44 -7.21 -14.44
C CYS A 248 -21.42 -7.20 -15.97
N PHE A 249 -21.14 -8.34 -16.62
CA PHE A 249 -21.09 -8.46 -18.07
C PHE A 249 -22.38 -7.98 -18.75
N LEU A 250 -23.54 -8.26 -18.17
CA LEU A 250 -24.85 -7.85 -18.69
C LEU A 250 -25.17 -6.37 -18.42
N HIS A 251 -24.38 -5.71 -17.59
CA HIS A 251 -24.56 -4.32 -17.16
C HIS A 251 -23.51 -3.35 -17.73
N LEU A 252 -22.57 -3.83 -18.56
CA LEU A 252 -21.56 -2.99 -19.17
C LEU A 252 -22.13 -2.23 -20.37
N GLU A 253 -22.49 -0.96 -20.15
CA GLU A 253 -22.94 -0.03 -21.21
C GLU A 253 -21.77 0.49 -22.07
N SER A 254 -20.54 0.44 -21.56
CA SER A 254 -19.33 0.80 -22.31
C SER A 254 -18.15 -0.11 -21.94
N PRO A 255 -17.13 -0.23 -22.81
CA PRO A 255 -15.91 -0.94 -22.47
C PRO A 255 -15.22 -0.33 -21.26
N ILE A 256 -14.80 -1.18 -20.31
CA ILE A 256 -14.02 -0.76 -19.14
C ILE A 256 -12.74 -0.05 -19.59
N GLN A 257 -12.60 1.21 -19.19
CA GLN A 257 -11.41 2.01 -19.48
C GLN A 257 -10.30 1.75 -18.46
N ARG A 258 -9.04 1.82 -18.91
CA ARG A 258 -7.86 1.81 -18.02
C ARG A 258 -7.03 3.06 -18.27
N VAL A 259 -6.86 3.88 -17.24
CA VAL A 259 -6.01 5.08 -17.29
C VAL A 259 -4.83 4.86 -16.36
N THR A 260 -3.69 4.48 -16.94
CA THR A 260 -2.47 4.10 -16.19
C THR A 260 -1.27 4.96 -16.60
N GLY A 261 -0.15 4.79 -15.91
CA GLY A 261 1.15 5.17 -16.48
C GLY A 261 1.37 4.50 -17.84
N PHE A 262 2.26 5.07 -18.64
CA PHE A 262 2.64 4.48 -19.92
C PHE A 262 3.55 3.27 -19.72
N ASP A 263 3.65 2.42 -20.76
CA ASP A 263 4.54 1.26 -20.81
C ASP A 263 6.01 1.69 -21.02
N THR A 264 6.51 2.49 -20.09
CA THR A 264 7.89 2.99 -20.03
C THR A 264 8.38 2.91 -18.58
N PRO A 265 9.70 2.86 -18.36
CA PRO A 265 10.26 3.22 -17.07
C PRO A 265 9.77 4.60 -16.63
N PHE A 266 9.68 4.82 -15.31
CA PHE A 266 9.21 6.09 -14.76
C PHE A 266 10.22 7.21 -15.05
N PRO A 267 9.84 8.30 -15.75
CA PRO A 267 10.79 9.33 -16.16
C PRO A 267 11.07 10.35 -15.06
N HIS A 268 12.21 11.03 -15.12
CA HIS A 268 12.51 12.16 -14.23
C HIS A 268 11.79 13.44 -14.69
N ILE A 269 12.24 14.06 -15.79
CA ILE A 269 11.71 15.37 -16.24
C ILE A 269 10.32 15.26 -16.88
N PHE A 270 9.93 14.08 -17.36
CA PHE A 270 8.65 13.85 -18.02
C PHE A 270 7.55 13.33 -17.08
N GLU A 271 7.78 13.33 -15.77
CA GLU A 271 6.79 12.89 -14.78
C GLU A 271 5.41 13.54 -14.96
N PRO A 272 5.29 14.88 -15.20
CA PRO A 272 3.99 15.51 -15.43
C PRO A 272 3.22 14.98 -16.65
N PHE A 273 3.92 14.43 -17.65
CA PHE A 273 3.30 13.86 -18.84
C PHE A 273 3.00 12.36 -18.67
N TYR A 274 3.71 11.69 -17.76
CA TYR A 274 3.62 10.24 -17.56
C TYR A 274 2.41 9.84 -16.69
N LEU A 275 2.14 10.60 -15.62
CA LEU A 275 1.15 10.25 -14.62
C LEU A 275 -0.27 10.21 -15.21
N PRO A 276 -1.12 9.27 -14.76
CA PRO A 276 -2.55 9.26 -15.09
C PRO A 276 -3.26 10.38 -14.33
N ASP A 277 -3.05 11.62 -14.76
CA ASP A 277 -3.62 12.80 -14.10
C ASP A 277 -5.15 12.89 -14.24
N LYS A 278 -5.74 13.91 -13.60
CA LYS A 278 -7.19 14.12 -13.61
C LYS A 278 -7.74 14.43 -14.99
N TRP A 279 -6.95 15.01 -15.89
CA TRP A 279 -7.39 15.35 -17.24
C TRP A 279 -7.51 14.09 -18.09
N ARG A 280 -6.55 13.17 -17.98
CA ARG A 280 -6.61 11.84 -18.61
C ARG A 280 -7.76 11.01 -18.05
N CYS A 281 -8.00 11.07 -16.74
CA CYS A 281 -9.15 10.41 -16.12
C CYS A 281 -10.49 11.00 -16.59
N PHE A 282 -10.60 12.33 -16.61
CA PHE A 282 -11.79 13.03 -17.10
C PHE A 282 -12.09 12.73 -18.58
N ASP A 283 -11.08 12.68 -19.44
CA ASP A 283 -11.25 12.31 -20.85
C ASP A 283 -11.75 10.86 -21.00
N ALA A 284 -11.26 9.93 -20.17
CA ALA A 284 -11.76 8.56 -20.15
C ALA A 284 -13.22 8.47 -19.68
N ILE A 285 -13.60 9.22 -18.64
CA ILE A 285 -15.00 9.33 -18.19
C ILE A 285 -15.88 9.82 -19.33
N LYS A 286 -15.46 10.90 -20.01
CA LYS A 286 -16.17 11.45 -21.15
C LYS A 286 -16.33 10.42 -22.27
N LYS A 287 -15.31 9.61 -22.55
CA LYS A 287 -15.39 8.53 -23.56
C LYS A 287 -16.36 7.43 -23.16
N SER A 288 -16.32 6.97 -21.91
CA SER A 288 -17.23 5.92 -21.43
C SER A 288 -18.69 6.35 -21.51
N VAL A 289 -19.01 7.58 -21.09
CA VAL A 289 -20.40 8.08 -21.06
C VAL A 289 -20.96 8.36 -22.46
N ASN A 290 -20.09 8.54 -23.48
CA ASN A 290 -20.50 8.80 -24.86
C ASN A 290 -20.24 7.62 -25.81
N TYR A 291 -20.03 6.40 -25.29
CA TYR A 291 -19.82 5.20 -26.11
C TYR A 291 -21.08 4.82 -26.90
#